data_AF-A0A2E9Z7E9-F1
#
_entry.id   AF-A0A2E9Z7E9-F1
#
_cell.length_a   1.000
_cell.length_b   1.000
_cell.length_c   1.000
_cell.angle_alpha   90.00
_cell.angle_beta   90.00
_cell.angle_gamma   90.00
#
_symmetry.space_group_name_H-M   'P 1'
#
loop_
_entity.id
_entity.type
_entity.pdbx_description
1 polymer ?
#
loop_
_entity_poly.entity_id
_entity_poly.type
_entity_poly.pdbx_seq_one_letter_code
_entity_poly.pdbx_strand_id
1 'polypeptide(L)'
;MFNVIYMKSFIRLVVIFFALVNSSVLCAAQSQNSSPVGYWLIKTAQGNHDRSIVRLEKDKSGRMNGYLVATFYVEGRPWSNSSKCVKCSYGFEGVPLRNMEIITGLTASGHDWNSVWSGGMVYNADTDKMYKLKVEQVDGGKRLKITGCLKTIHLCKASYWHRVSSKDLSTYLDKAKSDKQKYTHSVDRS
;
A
#
# COMPACT_ATOMS: atom_id res chain seq x y z
N MET A 1 -24.85 -42.62 -73.07
CA MET A 1 -23.91 -41.68 -73.71
C MET A 1 -23.66 -40.54 -72.75
N PHE A 2 -22.38 -40.22 -72.50
CA PHE A 2 -21.84 -39.05 -71.77
C PHE A 2 -22.18 -38.95 -70.26
N ASN A 3 -21.27 -38.74 -69.32
CA ASN A 3 -19.83 -38.53 -69.40
C ASN A 3 -19.25 -38.73 -67.99
N VAL A 4 -18.30 -39.65 -67.85
CA VAL A 4 -17.39 -39.75 -66.70
C VAL A 4 -16.30 -38.71 -66.91
N ILE A 5 -16.60 -37.44 -66.71
CA ILE A 5 -15.62 -36.34 -66.65
C ILE A 5 -16.19 -35.34 -65.65
N TYR A 6 -15.63 -35.31 -64.45
CA TYR A 6 -15.54 -34.21 -63.47
C TYR A 6 -15.20 -34.76 -62.08
N MET A 7 -14.50 -35.89 -62.04
CA MET A 7 -13.54 -36.19 -60.98
C MET A 7 -12.32 -35.28 -61.23
N LYS A 8 -11.93 -34.48 -60.22
CA LYS A 8 -10.80 -33.51 -60.18
C LYS A 8 -11.18 -32.02 -60.31
N SER A 9 -12.03 -31.53 -59.40
CA SER A 9 -12.19 -30.14 -58.90
C SER A 9 -13.61 -30.12 -58.34
N PHE A 10 -13.89 -30.18 -57.06
CA PHE A 10 -13.59 -29.17 -56.05
C PHE A 10 -13.42 -29.85 -54.68
N ILE A 11 -12.26 -30.47 -54.47
CA ILE A 11 -11.66 -30.61 -53.14
C ILE A 11 -11.25 -29.19 -52.69
N ARG A 12 -12.21 -28.26 -52.54
CA ARG A 12 -12.00 -26.86 -52.11
C ARG A 12 -13.26 -26.16 -51.58
N LEU A 13 -14.36 -26.85 -51.31
CA LEU A 13 -15.58 -26.21 -50.76
C LEU A 13 -16.25 -27.03 -49.65
N VAL A 14 -15.42 -27.65 -48.79
CA VAL A 14 -15.83 -28.28 -47.52
C VAL A 14 -15.27 -27.49 -46.31
N VAL A 15 -15.07 -26.17 -46.46
CA VAL A 15 -14.53 -25.31 -45.37
C VAL A 15 -15.37 -24.04 -45.16
N ILE A 16 -16.70 -24.13 -45.27
CA ILE A 16 -17.60 -23.02 -44.89
C ILE A 16 -18.81 -23.53 -44.08
N PHE A 17 -18.56 -24.49 -43.19
CA PHE A 17 -19.47 -24.87 -42.11
C PHE A 17 -18.57 -25.22 -40.92
N PHE A 18 -18.75 -24.55 -39.77
CA PHE A 18 -17.91 -24.58 -38.55
C PHE A 18 -16.66 -23.70 -38.49
N ALA A 19 -16.82 -22.38 -38.63
CA ALA A 19 -15.87 -21.41 -38.06
C ALA A 19 -16.57 -20.18 -37.46
N LEU A 20 -17.63 -20.39 -36.67
CA LEU A 20 -18.03 -19.43 -35.64
C LEU A 20 -17.29 -19.81 -34.35
N VAL A 21 -15.97 -19.62 -34.35
CA VAL A 21 -15.18 -19.69 -33.13
C VAL A 21 -15.49 -18.41 -32.36
N ASN A 22 -16.35 -18.55 -31.35
CA ASN A 22 -16.57 -17.59 -30.28
C ASN A 22 -15.23 -17.02 -29.81
N SER A 23 -14.83 -15.87 -30.33
CA SER A 23 -13.82 -15.01 -29.71
C SER A 23 -14.50 -14.26 -28.58
N SER A 24 -14.91 -14.99 -27.55
CA SER A 24 -15.13 -14.41 -26.23
C SER A 24 -13.76 -14.01 -25.71
N VAL A 25 -13.35 -12.79 -26.04
CA VAL A 25 -12.26 -12.09 -25.37
C VAL A 25 -12.66 -12.06 -23.89
N LEU A 26 -12.12 -13.00 -23.12
CA LEU A 26 -12.11 -12.92 -21.67
C LEU A 26 -11.26 -11.70 -21.33
N CYS A 27 -11.91 -10.54 -21.29
CA CYS A 27 -11.36 -9.37 -20.63
C CYS A 27 -11.27 -9.78 -19.16
N ALA A 28 -10.10 -10.29 -18.77
CA ALA A 28 -9.78 -10.48 -17.37
C ALA A 28 -9.83 -9.09 -16.76
N ALA A 29 -10.99 -8.74 -16.17
CA ALA A 29 -11.12 -7.57 -15.33
C ALA A 29 -10.09 -7.77 -14.22
N GLN A 30 -8.91 -7.18 -14.40
CA GLN A 30 -7.99 -6.99 -13.30
C GLN A 30 -8.78 -6.15 -12.32
N SER A 31 -9.29 -6.79 -11.26
CA SER A 31 -9.88 -6.13 -10.10
C SER A 31 -8.83 -5.15 -9.60
N GLN A 32 -8.86 -3.92 -10.09
CA GLN A 32 -8.08 -2.83 -9.54
C GLN A 32 -8.52 -2.75 -8.10
N ASN A 33 -7.61 -3.03 -7.19
CA ASN A 33 -7.89 -3.00 -5.77
C ASN A 33 -8.02 -1.52 -5.40
N SER A 34 -9.20 -0.96 -5.70
CA SER A 34 -9.56 0.45 -5.62
C SER A 34 -9.73 0.92 -4.18
N SER A 35 -9.41 0.06 -3.20
CA SER A 35 -9.39 0.43 -1.80
C SER A 35 -7.95 0.61 -1.30
N PRO A 36 -7.61 1.76 -0.70
CA PRO A 36 -6.36 1.92 0.05
C PRO A 36 -6.31 1.12 1.35
N VAL A 37 -7.39 0.43 1.76
CA VAL A 37 -7.40 -0.46 2.93
C VAL A 37 -6.36 -1.57 2.77
N GLY A 38 -5.65 -1.88 3.86
CA GLY A 38 -4.64 -2.94 3.90
C GLY A 38 -3.33 -2.50 4.55
N TYR A 39 -2.27 -3.27 4.31
CA TYR A 39 -0.95 -3.05 4.90
C TYR A 39 0.00 -2.41 3.90
N TRP A 40 0.81 -1.47 4.38
CA TRP A 40 1.64 -0.62 3.56
C TRP A 40 3.03 -0.47 4.17
N LEU A 41 4.04 -0.84 3.37
CA LEU A 41 5.44 -0.67 3.68
C LEU A 41 5.91 0.73 3.32
N ILE A 42 6.48 1.39 4.31
CA ILE A 42 7.19 2.66 4.16
C ILE A 42 8.68 2.34 4.07
N LYS A 43 9.35 2.81 3.02
CA LYS A 43 10.79 2.72 2.85
C LYS A 43 11.48 4.05 3.16
N THR A 44 12.79 4.05 3.33
CA THR A 44 13.60 5.27 3.39
C THR A 44 13.47 6.08 2.09
N ALA A 45 13.82 7.36 2.13
CA ALA A 45 13.77 8.23 0.95
C ALA A 45 14.61 7.69 -0.21
N GLN A 46 15.75 7.04 0.10
CA GLN A 46 16.62 6.37 -0.88
C GLN A 46 16.04 5.03 -1.37
N GLY A 47 15.04 4.48 -0.70
CA GLY A 47 14.39 3.21 -1.07
C GLY A 47 15.09 1.94 -0.60
N ASN A 48 16.26 2.06 0.04
CA ASN A 48 17.14 0.93 0.35
C ASN A 48 16.75 0.18 1.64
N HIS A 49 16.01 0.82 2.54
CA HIS A 49 15.67 0.21 3.82
C HIS A 49 14.18 0.36 4.13
N ASP A 50 13.60 -0.67 4.73
CA ASP A 50 12.26 -0.62 5.30
C ASP A 50 12.29 0.25 6.56
N ARG A 51 11.29 1.11 6.74
CA ARG A 51 11.13 1.94 7.94
C ARG A 51 10.04 1.42 8.87
N SER A 52 8.89 1.10 8.30
CA SER A 52 7.69 0.72 9.06
C SER A 52 6.62 0.10 8.18
N ILE A 53 5.67 -0.58 8.84
CA ILE A 53 4.42 -1.04 8.26
C ILE A 53 3.27 -0.26 8.88
N VAL A 54 2.38 0.26 8.05
CA VAL A 54 1.14 0.93 8.46
C VAL A 54 -0.05 0.17 7.90
N ARG A 55 -1.08 -0.01 8.72
CA ARG A 55 -2.36 -0.59 8.32
C ARG A 55 -3.38 0.52 8.16
N LEU A 56 -4.01 0.60 6.99
CA LEU A 56 -5.14 1.49 6.74
C LEU A 56 -6.45 0.71 6.84
N GLU A 57 -7.44 1.27 7.54
CA GLU A 57 -8.78 0.70 7.68
C GLU A 57 -9.85 1.78 7.69
N LYS A 58 -11.09 1.39 7.35
CA LYS A 58 -12.26 2.26 7.49
C LYS A 58 -12.90 2.05 8.84
N ASP A 59 -13.30 3.14 9.49
CA ASP A 59 -14.19 3.08 10.64
C ASP A 59 -15.66 2.87 10.21
N LYS A 60 -16.55 2.76 11.20
CA LYS A 60 -18.00 2.58 10.98
C LYS A 60 -18.65 3.74 10.23
N SER A 61 -18.05 4.93 10.24
CA SER A 61 -18.53 6.11 9.52
C SER A 61 -18.00 6.20 8.09
N GLY A 62 -17.12 5.27 7.69
CA GLY A 62 -16.49 5.24 6.37
C GLY A 62 -15.25 6.13 6.24
N ARG A 63 -14.81 6.80 7.32
CA ARG A 63 -13.53 7.52 7.34
C ARG A 63 -12.40 6.52 7.42
N MET A 64 -11.27 6.85 6.82
CA MET A 64 -10.08 6.01 6.84
C MET A 64 -9.07 6.51 7.88
N ASN A 65 -8.63 5.58 8.71
CA ASN A 65 -7.62 5.79 9.74
C ASN A 65 -6.44 4.83 9.49
N GLY A 66 -5.31 5.10 10.11
CA GLY A 66 -4.09 4.34 9.90
C GLY A 66 -3.29 4.09 11.17
N TYR A 67 -2.79 2.87 11.30
CA TYR A 67 -2.22 2.35 12.52
C TYR A 67 -0.82 1.81 12.28
N LEU A 68 0.11 2.15 13.15
CA LEU A 68 1.48 1.63 13.11
C LEU A 68 1.47 0.15 13.50
N VAL A 69 1.97 -0.71 12.63
CA VAL A 69 2.00 -2.17 12.84
C VAL A 69 3.37 -2.64 13.26
N ALA A 70 4.41 -2.12 12.60
CA ALA A 70 5.80 -2.48 12.86
C ALA A 70 6.74 -1.32 12.49
N THR A 71 7.89 -1.29 13.15
CA THR A 71 9.00 -0.38 12.86
C THR A 71 10.28 -1.18 12.73
N PHE A 72 11.15 -0.79 11.80
CA PHE A 72 12.43 -1.45 11.57
C PHE A 72 13.57 -0.54 11.98
N TYR A 73 14.66 -1.15 12.44
CA TYR A 73 15.89 -0.42 12.71
C TYR A 73 16.51 0.03 11.38
N VAL A 74 16.93 1.29 11.32
CA VAL A 74 17.71 1.85 10.21
C VAL A 74 18.82 2.67 10.84
N GLU A 75 20.07 2.35 10.48
CA GLU A 75 21.24 3.05 11.01
C GLU A 75 21.16 4.56 10.72
N GLY A 76 21.50 5.38 11.72
CA GLY A 76 21.45 6.84 11.64
C GLY A 76 20.04 7.45 11.64
N ARG A 77 18.98 6.64 11.78
CA ARG A 77 17.59 7.12 11.92
C ARG A 77 17.14 6.99 13.38
N PRO A 78 16.42 7.98 13.94
CA PRO A 78 15.75 7.82 15.22
C PRO A 78 14.88 6.57 15.23
N TRP A 79 15.12 5.70 16.20
CA TRP A 79 14.36 4.47 16.39
C TRP A 79 14.33 4.14 17.89
N SER A 80 13.23 3.53 18.33
CA SER A 80 13.03 3.13 19.71
C SER A 80 12.80 1.63 19.77
N ASN A 81 13.57 0.94 20.61
CA ASN A 81 13.31 -0.45 20.99
C ASN A 81 12.18 -0.58 22.03
N SER A 82 11.76 0.54 22.64
CA SER A 82 10.64 0.56 23.57
C SER A 82 9.37 0.05 22.90
N SER A 83 8.52 -0.62 23.66
CA SER A 83 7.18 -0.98 23.20
C SER A 83 6.25 0.24 23.09
N LYS A 84 6.62 1.38 23.68
CA LYS A 84 5.84 2.62 23.77
C LYS A 84 6.60 3.79 23.17
N CYS A 85 5.89 4.83 22.74
CA CYS A 85 6.57 6.06 22.40
C CYS A 85 7.02 6.81 23.65
N VAL A 86 8.30 7.19 23.73
CA VAL A 86 8.91 7.85 24.90
C VAL A 86 9.05 9.36 24.69
N LYS A 87 9.35 9.82 23.47
CA LYS A 87 9.59 11.23 23.15
C LYS A 87 8.60 11.76 22.13
N CYS A 88 7.34 11.32 22.21
CA CYS A 88 6.30 11.79 21.29
C CYS A 88 5.47 12.91 21.91
N SER A 89 5.16 13.94 21.13
CA SER A 89 4.22 14.99 21.50
C SER A 89 2.77 14.60 21.16
N TYR A 90 1.84 15.57 21.26
CA TYR A 90 0.44 15.44 20.84
C TYR A 90 -0.35 14.30 21.52
N GLY A 91 0.02 13.92 22.75
CA GLY A 91 -0.64 12.85 23.51
C GLY A 91 -0.22 11.43 23.10
N PHE A 92 0.82 11.28 22.27
CA PHE A 92 1.36 9.98 21.89
C PHE A 92 2.38 9.42 22.90
N GLU A 93 2.77 10.19 23.92
CA GLU A 93 3.67 9.73 24.99
C GLU A 93 3.06 8.55 25.76
N GLY A 94 3.86 7.51 25.97
CA GLY A 94 3.43 6.29 26.66
C GLY A 94 2.49 5.38 25.87
N VAL A 95 2.05 5.80 24.67
CA VAL A 95 1.19 4.99 23.79
C VAL A 95 1.99 3.84 23.19
N PRO A 96 1.49 2.59 23.21
CA PRO A 96 2.13 1.47 22.55
C PRO A 96 2.36 1.75 21.07
N LEU A 97 3.58 1.54 20.56
CA LEU A 97 3.91 1.76 19.14
C LEU A 97 3.10 0.82 18.23
N ARG A 98 2.88 -0.42 18.68
CA ARG A 98 2.02 -1.37 17.97
C ARG A 98 0.56 -0.96 18.13
N ASN A 99 -0.14 -0.86 17.01
CA ASN A 99 -1.52 -0.36 16.89
C ASN A 99 -1.69 1.11 17.29
N MET A 100 -0.61 1.90 17.34
CA MET A 100 -0.73 3.35 17.51
C MET A 100 -1.45 3.95 16.31
N GLU A 101 -2.58 4.63 16.52
CA GLU A 101 -3.26 5.38 15.47
C GLU A 101 -2.41 6.60 15.10
N ILE A 102 -1.86 6.61 13.90
CA ILE A 102 -0.99 7.70 13.41
C ILE A 102 -1.61 8.48 12.26
N ILE A 103 -2.65 7.96 11.62
CA ILE A 103 -3.42 8.65 10.59
C ILE A 103 -4.86 8.72 11.05
N THR A 104 -5.43 9.91 11.03
CA THR A 104 -6.82 10.13 11.43
C THR A 104 -7.61 10.86 10.37
N GLY A 105 -8.86 10.44 10.19
CA GLY A 105 -9.91 11.26 9.63
C GLY A 105 -9.82 11.53 8.12
N LEU A 106 -9.18 10.66 7.35
CA LEU A 106 -9.22 10.74 5.89
C LEU A 106 -10.64 10.48 5.38
N THR A 107 -11.08 11.27 4.41
CA THR A 107 -12.34 11.10 3.69
C THR A 107 -12.07 10.92 2.20
N ALA A 108 -12.89 10.10 1.54
CA ALA A 108 -12.89 10.03 0.08
C ALA A 108 -13.09 11.42 -0.54
N SER A 109 -12.44 11.70 -1.66
CA SER A 109 -12.45 13.02 -2.31
C SER A 109 -12.25 12.92 -3.82
N GLY A 110 -12.64 13.96 -4.57
CA GLY A 110 -12.51 14.02 -6.03
C GLY A 110 -13.68 13.38 -6.77
N HIS A 111 -13.54 13.10 -8.07
CA HIS A 111 -14.53 12.31 -8.83
C HIS A 111 -14.28 10.79 -8.70
N ASP A 112 -13.06 10.40 -8.32
CA ASP A 112 -12.65 9.03 -8.06
C ASP A 112 -12.53 8.79 -6.53
N TRP A 113 -13.69 8.69 -5.88
CA TRP A 113 -13.83 8.54 -4.42
C TRP A 113 -13.12 7.31 -3.85
N ASN A 114 -12.86 6.30 -4.69
CA ASN A 114 -12.20 5.09 -4.25
C ASN A 114 -10.67 5.29 -4.18
N SER A 115 -10.10 6.02 -5.15
CA SER A 115 -8.65 6.14 -5.29
C SER A 115 -8.02 7.32 -4.54
N VAL A 116 -8.79 8.37 -4.19
CA VAL A 116 -8.24 9.61 -3.58
C VAL A 116 -8.89 9.94 -2.24
N TRP A 117 -8.06 10.06 -1.21
CA TRP A 117 -8.49 10.37 0.17
C TRP A 117 -7.74 11.59 0.71
N SER A 118 -8.43 12.49 1.40
CA SER A 118 -7.85 13.73 1.92
C SER A 118 -8.54 14.21 3.20
N GLY A 119 -8.19 15.40 3.70
CA GLY A 119 -8.78 16.00 4.89
C GLY A 119 -8.26 15.46 6.23
N GLY A 120 -7.56 14.33 6.20
CA GLY A 120 -6.97 13.70 7.38
C GLY A 120 -5.64 14.31 7.82
N MET A 121 -5.14 13.80 8.95
CA MET A 121 -3.83 14.16 9.49
C MET A 121 -2.96 12.93 9.72
N VAL A 122 -1.64 13.11 9.68
CA VAL A 122 -0.65 12.08 10.03
C VAL A 122 0.36 12.59 11.04
N TYR A 123 0.63 11.80 12.06
CA TYR A 123 1.74 11.99 12.99
C TYR A 123 3.00 11.30 12.46
N ASN A 124 4.13 12.02 12.41
CA ASN A 124 5.44 11.47 12.09
C ASN A 124 6.32 11.47 13.33
N ALA A 125 6.56 10.28 13.89
CA ALA A 125 7.37 10.10 15.09
C ALA A 125 8.84 10.49 14.91
N ASP A 126 9.38 10.50 13.68
CA ASP A 126 10.78 10.87 13.45
C ASP A 126 11.02 12.37 13.56
N THR A 127 10.02 13.16 13.18
CA THR A 127 10.09 14.62 13.17
C THR A 127 9.28 15.25 14.29
N ASP A 128 8.55 14.44 15.06
CA ASP A 128 7.58 14.84 16.09
C ASP A 128 6.60 15.92 15.58
N LYS A 129 6.04 15.69 14.39
CA LYS A 129 5.19 16.67 13.69
C LYS A 129 3.93 16.06 13.11
N MET A 130 2.90 16.89 13.04
CA MET A 130 1.63 16.59 12.39
C MET A 130 1.55 17.21 10.98
N TYR A 131 1.07 16.44 10.01
CA TYR A 131 0.91 16.88 8.62
C TYR A 131 -0.54 16.69 8.16
N LYS A 132 -1.05 17.61 7.34
CA LYS A 132 -2.27 17.34 6.54
C LYS A 132 -1.93 16.27 5.51
N LEU A 133 -2.83 15.30 5.33
CA LEU A 133 -2.57 14.12 4.53
C LEU A 133 -3.49 14.03 3.31
N LYS A 134 -2.91 13.69 2.16
CA LYS A 134 -3.60 13.19 0.97
C LYS A 134 -3.02 11.83 0.58
N VAL A 135 -3.88 10.89 0.24
CA VAL A 135 -3.55 9.53 -0.19
C VAL A 135 -4.14 9.27 -1.56
N GLU A 136 -3.31 8.80 -2.48
CA GLU A 136 -3.71 8.47 -3.85
C GLU A 136 -3.20 7.06 -4.18
N GLN A 137 -4.07 6.20 -4.67
CA GLN A 137 -3.63 4.90 -5.21
C GLN A 137 -2.98 5.08 -6.58
N VAL A 138 -1.83 4.43 -6.78
CA VAL A 138 -1.10 4.44 -8.04
C VAL A 138 -0.66 3.02 -8.41
N ASP A 139 -0.20 2.84 -9.65
CA ASP A 139 0.27 1.55 -10.21
C ASP A 139 -0.72 0.39 -10.02
N GLY A 140 -2.01 0.65 -10.32
CA GLY A 140 -3.06 -0.36 -10.16
C GLY A 140 -3.27 -0.80 -8.71
N GLY A 141 -3.00 0.09 -7.74
CA GLY A 141 -3.19 -0.18 -6.31
C GLY A 141 -2.01 -0.88 -5.63
N LYS A 142 -0.88 -1.08 -6.33
CA LYS A 142 0.35 -1.65 -5.76
C LYS A 142 1.12 -0.65 -4.90
N ARG A 143 0.92 0.65 -5.11
CA ARG A 143 1.51 1.72 -4.30
C ARG A 143 0.47 2.77 -3.89
N LEU A 144 0.76 3.45 -2.79
CA LEU A 144 0.14 4.73 -2.44
C LEU A 144 1.13 5.85 -2.68
N LYS A 145 0.68 6.93 -3.31
CA LYS A 145 1.32 8.23 -3.21
C LYS A 145 0.73 8.94 -1.99
N ILE A 146 1.59 9.24 -1.03
CA ILE A 146 1.25 9.88 0.23
C ILE A 146 1.82 11.29 0.22
N THR A 147 0.96 12.30 0.24
CA THR A 147 1.37 13.70 0.29
C THR A 147 1.09 14.26 1.68
N GLY A 148 2.15 14.63 2.40
CA GLY A 148 2.07 15.28 3.71
C GLY A 148 2.43 16.75 3.61
N CYS A 149 1.56 17.64 4.09
CA CYS A 149 1.78 19.09 4.10
C CYS A 149 1.87 19.61 5.53
N LEU A 150 2.98 20.29 5.85
CA LEU A 150 3.17 20.90 7.16
C LEU A 150 2.33 22.19 7.24
N LYS A 151 1.40 22.26 8.20
CA LYS A 151 0.41 23.34 8.29
C LYS A 151 1.03 24.73 8.42
N THR A 152 2.16 24.86 9.12
CA THR A 152 2.75 26.16 9.49
C THR A 152 3.42 26.87 8.32
N ILE A 153 3.97 26.13 7.36
CA ILE A 153 4.80 26.69 6.28
C ILE A 153 4.33 26.28 4.87
N HIS A 154 3.19 25.57 4.78
CA HIS A 154 2.62 25.09 3.51
C HIS A 154 3.59 24.23 2.65
N LEU A 155 4.65 23.69 3.25
CA LEU A 155 5.58 22.80 2.57
C LEU A 155 5.00 21.38 2.53
N CYS A 156 4.78 20.89 1.31
CA CYS A 156 4.29 19.54 1.05
C CYS A 156 5.40 18.64 0.53
N LYS A 157 5.41 17.38 0.98
CA LYS A 157 6.29 16.33 0.44
C LYS A 157 5.48 15.09 0.09
N ALA A 158 5.83 14.47 -1.03
CA ALA A 158 5.28 13.19 -1.44
C ALA A 158 6.21 12.04 -1.04
N SER A 159 5.64 10.90 -0.69
CA SER A 159 6.34 9.63 -0.51
C SER A 159 5.52 8.49 -1.09
N TYR A 160 6.16 7.36 -1.39
CA TYR A 160 5.48 6.21 -1.97
C TYR A 160 5.51 5.02 -1.02
N TRP A 161 4.35 4.49 -0.68
CA TRP A 161 4.20 3.32 0.18
C TRP A 161 3.84 2.11 -0.67
N HIS A 162 4.35 0.94 -0.30
CA HIS A 162 4.24 -0.28 -1.10
C HIS A 162 3.26 -1.24 -0.44
N ARG A 163 2.35 -1.82 -1.22
CA ARG A 163 1.37 -2.76 -0.67
C ARG A 163 2.09 -3.99 -0.13
N VAL A 164 1.66 -4.44 1.05
CA VAL A 164 2.12 -5.67 1.69
C VAL A 164 0.96 -6.66 1.67
N SER A 165 1.21 -7.85 1.11
CA SER A 165 0.22 -8.92 1.13
C SER A 165 0.10 -9.50 2.54
N SER A 166 -1.04 -10.13 2.86
CA SER A 166 -1.20 -10.83 4.14
C SER A 166 -0.15 -11.94 4.33
N LYS A 167 0.32 -12.55 3.22
CA LYS A 167 1.37 -13.57 3.24
C LYS A 167 2.73 -12.97 3.61
N ASP A 168 3.06 -11.79 3.09
CA ASP A 168 4.37 -11.16 3.34
C ASP A 168 4.42 -10.46 4.71
N LEU A 169 3.25 -10.13 5.28
CA LEU A 169 3.16 -9.44 6.56
C LEU A 169 3.86 -10.19 7.71
N SER A 170 3.73 -11.52 7.78
CA SER A 170 4.38 -12.32 8.83
C SER A 170 5.90 -12.17 8.79
N THR A 171 6.51 -12.22 7.60
CA THR A 171 7.95 -11.99 7.41
C THR A 171 8.39 -10.63 7.94
N TYR A 172 7.61 -9.57 7.67
CA TYR A 172 7.89 -8.25 8.20
C TYR A 172 7.74 -8.18 9.72
N LEU A 173 6.75 -8.84 10.30
CA LEU A 173 6.58 -8.88 11.75
C LEU A 173 7.74 -9.61 12.44
N ASP A 174 8.23 -10.70 11.86
CA ASP A 174 9.36 -11.45 12.42
C ASP A 174 10.67 -10.68 12.28
N LYS A 175 10.87 -9.97 11.16
CA LYS A 175 11.98 -9.01 11.02
C LYS A 175 11.94 -7.94 12.11
N ALA A 176 10.77 -7.34 12.38
CA ALA A 176 10.64 -6.31 13.40
C ALA A 176 10.94 -6.84 14.82
N LYS A 177 10.55 -8.09 15.13
CA LYS A 177 10.92 -8.76 16.40
C LYS A 177 12.43 -8.98 16.48
N SER A 178 13.05 -9.43 15.39
CA SER A 178 14.49 -9.65 15.31
C SER A 178 15.28 -8.36 15.50
N ASP A 179 14.89 -7.27 14.81
CA ASP A 179 15.48 -5.94 15.01
C ASP A 179 15.35 -5.50 16.47
N LYS A 180 14.16 -5.66 17.06
CA LYS A 180 13.96 -5.32 18.47
C LYS A 180 14.89 -6.12 19.39
N GLN A 181 15.01 -7.42 19.21
CA GLN A 181 15.90 -8.26 20.02
C GLN A 181 17.37 -7.84 19.86
N LYS A 182 17.82 -7.64 18.62
CA LYS A 182 19.20 -7.29 18.30
C LYS A 182 19.61 -5.94 18.87
N TYR A 183 18.76 -4.93 18.72
CA TYR A 183 19.06 -3.54 19.09
C TYR A 183 18.51 -3.13 20.46
N THR A 184 18.02 -4.09 21.26
CA THR A 184 17.75 -3.85 22.69
C THR A 184 19.02 -3.90 23.54
N HIS A 185 20.01 -4.70 23.17
CA HIS A 185 21.26 -4.85 23.94
C HIS A 185 22.32 -3.77 23.68
N SER A 186 22.08 -2.85 22.74
CA SER A 186 23.02 -1.77 22.40
C SER A 186 22.81 -0.47 23.19
N VAL A 187 21.67 -0.31 23.87
CA VAL A 187 21.34 0.90 24.64
C VAL A 187 21.85 0.81 26.10
N ASP A 188 21.99 -0.39 26.66
CA ASP A 188 22.50 -0.61 28.03
C ASP A 188 24.04 -0.69 28.14
N ARG A 189 24.78 -0.45 27.04
CA ARG A 189 26.26 -0.50 27.03
C ARG A 189 26.93 0.83 26.68
N SER A 190 26.17 1.91 26.55
CA SER A 190 26.65 3.26 26.25
C SER A 190 26.37 4.21 27.40
#